data_AF-A0A6G0WU43-F1
#
_entry.id   AF-A0A6G0WU43-F1
#
_cell.length_a   1.000
_cell.length_b   1.000
_cell.length_c   1.000
_cell.angle_alpha   90.00
_cell.angle_beta   90.00
_cell.angle_gamma   90.00
#
_symmetry.space_group_name_H-M   'P 1'
#
loop_
_entity.id
_entity.type
_entity.pdbx_description
1 polymer ?
#
loop_
_entity_poly.entity_id
_entity_poly.type
_entity_poly.pdbx_seq_one_letter_code
_entity_poly.pdbx_strand_id
1 'polypeptide(L)'
;MKKSISAALVGALHFGWMMGEMSYLPFNNITYCQLPQIPTGQCILFPGHTNAEWTMQATAWAVGGAIGALLSAYPADKFGRRRTLGWNGLLMMAGGLVQMVAGDIYTFAVGRGINGLASGIAMHQCPQQLFA
;
A
#
# COMPACT_ATOMS: atom_id res chain seq x y z
N MET A 1 21.92 4.86 -14.96
CA MET A 1 20.74 5.72 -15.18
C MET A 1 19.50 4.90 -15.55
N LYS A 2 19.49 4.12 -16.64
CA LYS A 2 18.31 3.33 -17.09
C LYS A 2 17.61 2.49 -16.00
N LYS A 3 18.36 1.74 -15.18
CA LYS A 3 17.80 0.85 -14.13
C LYS A 3 17.08 1.59 -12.98
N SER A 4 17.54 2.78 -12.60
CA SER A 4 16.93 3.57 -11.51
C SER A 4 15.63 4.24 -11.99
N ILE A 5 15.59 4.70 -13.24
CA ILE A 5 14.38 5.23 -13.87
C ILE A 5 13.30 4.14 -13.96
N SER A 6 13.65 2.93 -14.40
CA SER A 6 12.69 1.81 -14.42
C SER A 6 12.14 1.48 -13.03
N ALA A 7 12.99 1.45 -11.99
CA ALA A 7 12.54 1.19 -10.63
C ALA A 7 11.60 2.29 -10.09
N ALA A 8 11.87 3.56 -10.42
CA ALA A 8 11.00 4.67 -10.07
C ALA A 8 9.62 4.58 -10.75
N LEU A 9 9.59 4.23 -12.05
CA LEU A 9 8.35 4.04 -12.79
C LEU A 9 7.51 2.88 -12.23
N VAL A 10 8.16 1.75 -11.89
CA VAL A 10 7.48 0.62 -11.24
C VAL A 10 6.91 1.01 -9.88
N GLY A 11 7.66 1.78 -9.08
CA GLY A 11 7.17 2.31 -7.80
C GLY A 11 5.95 3.22 -7.95
N ALA A 12 5.97 4.12 -8.94
CA ALA A 12 4.84 5.01 -9.24
C ALA A 12 3.60 4.23 -9.71
N LEU A 13 3.79 3.22 -10.56
CA LEU A 13 2.70 2.35 -11.02
C LEU A 13 2.11 1.54 -9.86
N HIS A 14 2.95 0.99 -8.98
CA HIS A 14 2.49 0.26 -7.81
C HIS A 14 1.71 1.14 -6.83
N PHE A 15 2.16 2.38 -6.62
CA PHE A 15 1.42 3.37 -5.82
C PHE A 15 0.04 3.67 -6.40
N GLY A 16 -0.04 3.91 -7.72
CA GLY A 16 -1.31 4.13 -8.41
C GLY A 16 -2.24 2.93 -8.34
N TRP A 17 -1.71 1.72 -8.49
CA TRP A 17 -2.48 0.48 -8.33
C TRP A 17 -3.11 0.39 -6.94
N MET A 18 -2.35 0.67 -5.88
CA MET A 18 -2.85 0.58 -4.50
C MET A 18 -3.97 1.58 -4.18
N MET A 19 -3.95 2.75 -4.82
CA MET A 19 -5.04 3.73 -4.71
C MET A 19 -6.26 3.33 -5.52
N GLY A 20 -6.05 2.76 -6.71
CA GLY A 20 -7.12 2.40 -7.64
C GLY A 20 -7.91 1.18 -7.20
N GLU A 21 -7.26 0.17 -6.60
CA GLU A 21 -7.93 -1.07 -6.25
C GLU A 21 -9.06 -0.89 -5.23
N MET A 22 -8.92 0.03 -4.25
CA MET A 22 -9.97 0.28 -3.26
C MET A 22 -11.14 1.13 -3.78
N SER A 23 -11.00 1.73 -4.97
CA SER A 23 -12.06 2.51 -5.61
C SER A 23 -13.10 1.62 -6.32
N TYR A 24 -12.83 0.32 -6.43
CA TYR A 24 -13.72 -0.60 -7.12
C TYR A 24 -14.99 -0.86 -6.29
N LEU A 25 -16.14 -0.39 -6.79
CA LEU A 25 -17.45 -0.43 -6.12
C LEU A 25 -17.83 -1.79 -5.50
N PRO A 26 -17.58 -2.94 -6.14
CA PRO A 26 -17.88 -4.27 -5.58
C PRO A 26 -17.12 -4.61 -4.29
N PHE A 27 -16.08 -3.87 -3.91
CA PHE A 27 -15.41 -4.09 -2.63
C PHE A 27 -16.12 -3.42 -1.45
N ASN A 28 -16.86 -2.33 -1.66
CA ASN A 28 -17.53 -1.57 -0.59
C ASN A 28 -18.90 -1.05 -1.05
N ASN A 29 -19.87 -1.95 -1.20
CA ASN A 29 -21.24 -1.60 -1.58
C ASN A 29 -22.20 -1.95 -0.44
N ILE A 30 -22.77 -0.92 0.17
CA ILE A 30 -23.69 -1.02 1.32
C ILE A 30 -24.89 -1.93 1.07
N THR A 31 -25.38 -2.00 -0.17
CA THR A 31 -26.56 -2.81 -0.53
C THR A 31 -26.21 -4.30 -0.57
N TYR A 32 -24.99 -4.65 -0.97
CA TYR A 32 -24.53 -6.03 -1.01
C TYR A 32 -23.96 -6.51 0.34
N CYS A 33 -23.33 -5.62 1.12
CA CYS A 33 -22.78 -5.96 2.43
C CYS A 33 -23.84 -6.23 3.50
N GLN A 34 -25.08 -5.73 3.33
CA GLN A 34 -26.18 -5.96 4.28
C GLN A 34 -27.07 -7.17 3.94
N LEU A 35 -26.77 -7.90 2.86
CA LEU A 35 -27.53 -9.11 2.51
C LEU A 35 -27.13 -10.27 3.45
N PRO A 36 -28.10 -11.03 4.01
CA PRO A 36 -27.81 -12.18 4.87
C PRO A 36 -27.12 -13.34 4.15
N GLN A 37 -27.09 -13.32 2.82
CA GLN A 37 -26.31 -14.21 1.97
C GLN A 37 -25.80 -13.35 0.81
N ILE A 38 -24.50 -13.20 0.69
CA ILE A 38 -23.89 -12.46 -0.42
C ILE A 38 -24.00 -13.36 -1.66
N PRO A 39 -24.65 -12.93 -2.76
CA PRO A 39 -24.65 -13.69 -4.00
C PRO A 39 -23.21 -13.95 -4.44
N THR A 40 -22.90 -15.18 -4.87
CA THR A 40 -21.57 -15.56 -5.36
C THR A 40 -21.10 -14.57 -6.43
N GLY A 41 -20.14 -13.70 -6.06
CA GLY A 41 -19.53 -12.70 -6.95
C GLY A 41 -19.65 -11.23 -6.56
N GLN A 42 -20.28 -10.86 -5.42
CA GLN A 42 -20.60 -9.44 -5.14
C GLN A 42 -19.89 -8.76 -3.96
N CYS A 43 -19.16 -9.50 -3.11
CA CYS A 43 -18.25 -8.94 -2.11
C CYS A 43 -17.08 -9.92 -1.95
N ILE A 44 -16.01 -9.71 -2.72
CA ILE A 44 -14.92 -10.69 -2.87
C ILE A 44 -13.80 -10.54 -1.83
N LEU A 45 -13.78 -9.44 -1.07
CA LEU A 45 -12.76 -9.15 -0.05
C LEU A 45 -13.44 -9.07 1.33
N PHE A 46 -13.27 -10.12 2.14
CA PHE A 46 -13.81 -10.29 3.50
C PHE A 46 -15.35 -10.14 3.63
N PRO A 47 -16.13 -11.24 3.54
CA PRO A 47 -17.59 -11.19 3.69
C PRO A 47 -17.99 -10.79 5.13
N GLY A 48 -18.95 -9.86 5.26
CA GLY A 48 -19.52 -9.45 6.56
C GLY A 48 -18.86 -8.25 7.25
N HIS A 49 -18.00 -7.50 6.57
CA HIS A 49 -17.34 -6.31 7.12
C HIS A 49 -18.27 -5.09 7.21
N THR A 50 -17.99 -4.20 8.16
CA THR A 50 -18.65 -2.90 8.31
C THR A 50 -17.94 -1.81 7.50
N ASN A 51 -18.65 -0.73 7.14
CA ASN A 51 -18.06 0.44 6.47
C ASN A 51 -16.91 1.07 7.27
N ALA A 52 -16.95 0.97 8.61
CA ALA A 52 -15.92 1.49 9.48
C ALA A 52 -14.61 0.70 9.36
N GLU A 53 -14.68 -0.63 9.27
CA GLU A 53 -13.50 -1.50 9.10
C GLU A 53 -12.85 -1.31 7.72
N TRP A 54 -13.66 -1.17 6.66
CA TRP A 54 -13.17 -0.83 5.33
C TRP A 54 -12.43 0.52 5.33
N THR A 55 -13.01 1.54 5.95
CA THR A 55 -12.40 2.88 6.05
C THR A 55 -11.11 2.85 6.87
N MET A 56 -11.07 2.07 7.95
CA MET A 56 -9.87 1.89 8.77
C MET A 56 -8.72 1.29 7.96
N GLN A 57 -9.02 0.25 7.17
CA GLN A 57 -8.04 -0.40 6.30
C GLN A 57 -7.57 0.52 5.16
N ALA A 58 -8.46 1.32 4.57
CA ALA A 58 -8.10 2.28 3.53
C ALA A 58 -7.20 3.41 4.07
N THR A 59 -7.51 3.93 5.26
CA THR A 59 -6.74 4.99 5.91
C THR A 59 -5.42 4.50 6.49
N ALA A 60 -5.30 3.22 6.86
CA ALA A 60 -4.06 2.61 7.37
C ALA A 60 -2.89 2.76 6.38
N TRP A 61 -3.15 2.67 5.08
CA TRP A 61 -2.13 2.92 4.06
C TRP A 61 -1.63 4.37 4.05
N ALA A 62 -2.55 5.34 4.16
CA ALA A 62 -2.19 6.76 4.22
C ALA A 62 -1.39 7.10 5.49
N VAL A 63 -1.78 6.54 6.64
CA VAL A 63 -1.06 6.68 7.91
C VAL A 63 0.34 6.07 7.81
N GLY A 64 0.46 4.87 7.23
CA GLY A 64 1.75 4.25 6.95
C GLY A 64 2.64 5.14 6.08
N GLY A 65 2.07 5.72 5.01
CA GLY A 65 2.76 6.67 4.13
C GLY A 65 3.28 7.91 4.85
N ALA A 66 2.49 8.50 5.75
CA ALA A 66 2.90 9.65 6.55
C ALA A 66 4.09 9.30 7.47
N ILE A 67 4.05 8.16 8.15
CA ILE A 67 5.15 7.66 8.98
C ILE A 67 6.39 7.40 8.12
N GLY A 68 6.21 6.83 6.94
CA GLY A 68 7.30 6.50 6.01
C GLY A 68 7.99 7.74 5.48
N ALA A 69 7.22 8.80 5.17
CA ALA A 69 7.77 10.08 4.77
C ALA A 69 8.59 10.73 5.89
N LEU A 70 8.09 10.72 7.13
CA LEU A 70 8.82 11.25 8.30
C LEU A 70 10.12 10.49 8.57
N LEU A 71 10.07 9.16 8.48
CA LEU A 71 11.25 8.31 8.69
C LEU A 71 12.24 8.34 7.53
N SER A 72 11.88 8.87 6.36
CA SER A 72 12.73 8.84 5.16
C SER A 72 13.98 9.74 5.25
N ALA A 73 13.96 10.78 6.09
CA ALA A 73 15.07 11.73 6.24
C ALA A 73 16.33 11.05 6.82
N TYR A 74 16.17 10.23 7.86
CA TYR A 74 17.27 9.60 8.58
C TYR A 74 18.07 8.54 7.77
N PRO A 75 17.44 7.57 7.06
CA PRO A 75 18.13 6.58 6.26
C PRO A 75 18.66 7.16 4.93
N ALA A 76 18.08 8.24 4.41
CA ALA A 76 18.57 8.91 3.21
C ALA A 76 19.99 9.47 3.43
N ASP A 77 20.25 10.07 4.60
CA ASP A 77 21.55 10.64 4.95
C ASP A 77 22.59 9.57 5.32
N LYS A 78 22.16 8.44 5.88
CA LYS A 78 23.08 7.43 6.44
C LYS A 78 23.41 6.26 5.50
N PHE A 79 22.47 5.82 4.66
CA PHE A 79 22.59 4.55 3.92
C PHE A 79 22.83 4.66 2.41
N GLY A 80 22.74 5.87 1.85
CA GLY A 80 23.03 6.14 0.45
C GLY A 80 21.91 5.70 -0.51
N ARG A 81 21.60 6.58 -1.47
CA ARG A 81 20.41 6.56 -2.36
C ARG A 81 20.09 5.23 -3.08
N ARG A 82 21.09 4.40 -3.38
CA ARG A 82 20.90 3.09 -4.06
C ARG A 82 20.48 1.96 -3.12
N ARG A 83 20.98 1.92 -1.88
CA ARG A 83 20.64 0.83 -0.93
C ARG A 83 19.25 1.02 -0.35
N THR A 84 18.85 2.26 -0.08
CA THR A 84 17.52 2.59 0.44
C THR A 84 16.42 2.15 -0.53
N LEU A 85 16.63 2.29 -1.84
CA LEU A 85 15.67 1.83 -2.86
C LEU A 85 15.52 0.31 -2.89
N GLY A 86 16.60 -0.44 -2.65
CA GLY A 86 16.57 -1.91 -2.58
C GLY A 86 15.81 -2.41 -1.34
N TRP A 87 16.08 -1.82 -0.17
CA TRP A 87 15.36 -2.12 1.06
C TRP A 87 13.87 -1.77 0.97
N ASN A 88 13.56 -0.66 0.30
CA ASN A 88 12.18 -0.27 0.05
C ASN A 88 11.39 -1.32 -0.76
N GLY A 89 12.00 -1.84 -1.83
CA GLY A 89 11.37 -2.91 -2.64
C GLY A 89 11.08 -4.17 -1.82
N LEU A 90 11.95 -4.53 -0.87
CA LEU A 90 11.72 -5.66 0.05
C LEU A 90 10.53 -5.41 0.98
N LEU A 91 10.38 -4.18 1.50
CA LEU A 91 9.23 -3.81 2.33
C LEU A 91 7.91 -3.86 1.54
N MET A 92 7.91 -3.43 0.27
CA MET A 92 6.74 -3.54 -0.61
C MET A 92 6.37 -5.00 -0.88
N MET A 93 7.37 -5.87 -1.09
CA MET A 93 7.13 -7.30 -1.25
C MET A 93 6.56 -7.93 0.03
N ALA A 94 7.09 -7.57 1.20
CA ALA A 94 6.62 -8.07 2.48
C ALA A 94 5.17 -7.63 2.76
N GLY A 95 4.82 -6.36 2.55
CA GLY A 95 3.45 -5.88 2.74
C GLY A 95 2.47 -6.48 1.74
N GLY A 96 2.90 -6.75 0.50
CA GLY A 96 2.14 -7.52 -0.49
C GLY A 96 1.89 -8.97 -0.06
N LEU A 97 2.90 -9.68 0.44
CA LEU A 97 2.75 -11.04 0.97
C LEU A 97 1.78 -11.10 2.14
N VAL A 98 1.85 -10.13 3.06
CA VAL A 98 0.91 -10.03 4.18
C VAL A 98 -0.52 -9.81 3.68
N GLN A 99 -0.71 -9.00 2.63
CA GLN A 99 -2.03 -8.82 2.02
C GLN A 99 -2.54 -10.09 1.31
N MET A 100 -1.68 -10.89 0.69
CA MET A 100 -2.08 -12.15 0.02
C MET A 100 -2.51 -13.25 0.99
N VAL A 101 -1.91 -13.29 2.18
CA VAL A 101 -2.20 -14.33 3.20
C VAL A 101 -3.26 -13.85 4.20
N ALA A 102 -3.70 -12.60 4.13
CA ALA A 102 -4.69 -12.05 5.05
C ALA A 102 -6.05 -12.75 4.89
N GLY A 103 -6.46 -13.47 5.95
CA GLY A 103 -7.81 -14.03 6.10
C GLY A 103 -8.81 -13.08 6.77
N ASP A 104 -8.32 -11.98 7.35
CA ASP A 104 -9.09 -10.99 8.10
C ASP A 104 -8.77 -9.56 7.65
N ILE A 105 -9.76 -8.66 7.81
CA ILE A 105 -9.64 -7.24 7.45
C ILE A 105 -8.54 -6.52 8.24
N TYR A 106 -8.29 -6.93 9.49
CA TYR A 106 -7.25 -6.34 10.34
C TYR A 106 -5.85 -6.70 9.86
N THR A 107 -5.62 -7.97 9.49
CA THR A 107 -4.34 -8.44 8.94
C THR A 107 -4.07 -7.78 7.59
N PHE A 108 -5.13 -7.59 6.80
CA PHE A 108 -5.06 -6.83 5.55
C PHE A 108 -4.71 -5.36 5.79
N ALA A 109 -5.29 -4.71 6.80
CA ALA A 109 -4.96 -3.34 7.19
C ALA A 109 -3.49 -3.18 7.63
N VAL A 110 -2.92 -4.17 8.33
CA VAL A 110 -1.49 -4.18 8.68
C VAL A 110 -0.62 -4.26 7.42
N GLY A 111 -0.94 -5.16 6.49
CA GLY A 111 -0.23 -5.26 5.21
C GLY A 111 -0.31 -3.97 4.39
N ARG A 112 -1.46 -3.28 4.44
CA ARG A 112 -1.65 -1.95 3.83
C ARG A 112 -0.79 -0.88 4.51
N GLY A 113 -0.71 -0.88 5.83
CA GLY A 113 0.16 0.03 6.57
C GLY A 113 1.64 -0.15 6.22
N ILE A 114 2.12 -1.40 6.10
CA ILE A 114 3.49 -1.73 5.70
C ILE A 114 3.78 -1.26 4.26
N ASN A 115 2.85 -1.52 3.33
CA ASN A 115 2.97 -1.03 1.96
C ASN A 115 2.92 0.50 1.87
N GLY A 116 2.11 1.13 2.73
CA GLY A 116 2.05 2.59 2.88
C GLY A 116 3.39 3.15 3.32
N LEU A 117 4.00 2.57 4.36
CA LEU A 117 5.31 2.94 4.88
C LEU A 117 6.38 2.90 3.78
N ALA A 118 6.43 1.80 3.03
CA ALA A 118 7.37 1.65 1.91
C ALA A 118 7.12 2.71 0.82
N SER A 119 5.86 2.92 0.45
CA SER A 119 5.48 3.92 -0.56
C SER A 119 5.86 5.35 -0.16
N GLY A 120 5.68 5.72 1.11
CA GLY A 120 6.06 7.05 1.62
C GLY A 120 7.56 7.31 1.54
N ILE A 121 8.39 6.31 1.85
CA ILE A 121 9.85 6.38 1.72
C ILE A 121 10.26 6.52 0.24
N ALA A 122 9.60 5.77 -0.65
CA ALA A 122 9.86 5.80 -2.09
C ALA A 122 9.57 7.16 -2.71
N MET A 123 8.44 7.78 -2.35
CA MET A 123 8.00 9.06 -2.89
C MET A 123 8.93 10.21 -2.51
N HIS A 124 9.47 10.22 -1.29
CA HIS A 124 10.41 11.25 -0.87
C HIS A 124 11.78 11.08 -1.56
N GLN A 125 12.21 9.83 -1.78
CA GLN A 125 13.49 9.55 -2.41
C GLN A 125 13.48 9.78 -3.93
N CYS A 126 12.34 9.61 -4.60
CA CYS A 126 12.22 9.72 -6.06
C CYS A 126 12.65 11.08 -6.65
N PRO A 127 12.21 12.26 -6.15
CA PRO A 127 12.70 13.55 -6.64
C PRO A 127 14.20 13.73 -6.39
N GLN A 128 14.69 13.31 -5.22
CA GLN A 128 16.13 13.30 -4.92
C GLN A 128 16.92 12.38 -5.86
N GLN A 129 16.25 11.43 -6.54
CA GLN A 129 16.86 10.60 -7.57
C GLN A 129 16.95 11.24 -8.96
N LEU A 130 16.13 12.24 -9.23
CA LEU A 130 16.10 12.91 -10.53
C LEU A 130 17.12 14.06 -10.61
N PHE A 131 17.41 14.70 -9.47
CA PHE A 131 18.28 15.88 -9.38
C PHE A 131 19.77 15.58 -9.08
N ALA A 132 20.18 14.30 -9.00
CA ALA A 132 21.58 13.91 -8.83
C ALA A 132 21.91 12.69 -9.69
#